data_AF-A0A6I8LI29-F1
#
_entry.id   AF-A0A6I8LI29-F1
#
_cell.length_a   1.000
_cell.length_b   1.000
_cell.length_c   1.000
_cell.angle_alpha   90.00
_cell.angle_beta   90.00
_cell.angle_gamma   90.00
#
_symmetry.space_group_name_H-M   'P 1'
#
loop_
_entity.id
_entity.type
_entity.pdbx_description
1 polymer ?
#
loop_
_entity_poly.entity_id
_entity_poly.type
_entity_poly.pdbx_seq_one_letter_code
_entity_poly.pdbx_strand_id
1 'polypeptide(L)' 'MTAAGPGAEWTVAHFSQSNAEGSGQGDVAALLRRVADTLDELGDVQVQDITFASEVTAGEDALRMTVYYHREPRRR' A
#
# COMPACT_ATOMS: atom_id res chain seq x y z
N MET A 1 13.04 13.63 27.48
CA MET A 1 11.61 13.63 27.10
C MET A 1 11.31 14.98 26.48
N THR A 2 11.53 15.12 25.17
CA THR A 2 11.35 16.38 24.44
C THR A 2 9.94 16.41 23.88
N ALA A 3 9.18 17.43 24.28
CA ALA A 3 7.78 17.62 23.90
C ALA A 3 7.66 17.94 22.40
N ALA A 4 6.76 17.25 21.69
CA ALA A 4 6.34 17.62 20.34
C ALA A 4 5.53 18.91 20.39
N GLY A 5 5.87 19.89 19.55
CA GLY A 5 5.16 21.17 19.44
C GLY A 5 3.74 21.02 18.87
N PRO A 6 2.89 22.05 19.02
CA PRO A 6 1.51 21.99 18.56
C PRO A 6 1.46 22.01 17.03
N GLY A 7 0.90 20.95 16.44
CA GLY A 7 0.51 20.91 15.02
C GLY A 7 1.39 20.11 14.06
N ALA A 8 2.03 19.02 14.49
CA ALA A 8 2.45 18.00 13.52
C ALA A 8 1.18 17.36 12.94
N GLU A 9 0.73 17.85 11.78
CA GLU A 9 -0.35 17.26 11.01
C GLU A 9 0.02 15.80 10.73
N TRP A 10 -0.67 14.86 11.37
CA TRP A 10 -0.48 13.43 11.15
C TRP A 10 -1.05 13.08 9.77
N THR A 11 -0.32 13.40 8.72
CA THR A 11 -0.71 13.05 7.36
C THR A 11 -0.39 11.58 7.11
N VAL A 12 -1.43 10.76 7.02
CA VAL A 12 -1.31 9.38 6.50
C VAL A 12 -1.05 9.48 5.01
N ALA A 13 0.10 8.95 4.56
CA ALA A 13 0.39 8.80 3.14
C ALA A 13 -0.23 7.49 2.64
N HIS A 14 -0.57 7.42 1.35
CA HIS A 14 -1.06 6.18 0.76
C HIS A 14 -0.62 6.03 -0.68
N PHE A 15 -0.58 4.78 -1.15
CA PHE A 15 -0.51 4.45 -2.58
C PHE A 15 -1.41 3.26 -2.88
N SER A 16 -1.89 3.18 -4.12
CA SER A 16 -2.72 2.07 -4.59
C SER A 16 -2.12 1.44 -5.84
N GLN A 17 -2.22 0.13 -5.95
CA GLN A 17 -1.75 -0.64 -7.11
C GLN A 17 -2.77 -1.68 -7.54
N SER A 18 -2.76 -1.96 -8.83
CA SER A 18 -3.54 -3.00 -9.51
C SER A 18 -2.65 -3.66 -10.55
N ASN A 19 -3.01 -4.89 -10.94
CA ASN A 19 -2.44 -5.51 -12.13
C ASN A 19 -3.00 -4.83 -13.39
N ALA A 20 -2.29 -4.97 -14.52
CA ALA A 20 -2.82 -4.54 -15.80
C ALA A 20 -4.06 -5.36 -16.17
N GLU A 21 -4.99 -4.75 -16.89
CA GLU A 21 -6.20 -5.43 -17.39
C GLU A 21 -5.83 -6.57 -18.36
N GLY A 22 -6.62 -7.64 -18.33
CA GLY A 22 -6.43 -8.81 -19.18
C GLY A 22 -5.78 -9.99 -18.45
N SER A 23 -4.94 -10.74 -19.16
CA SER A 23 -4.34 -11.95 -18.59
C SER A 23 -3.40 -11.61 -17.43
N GLY A 24 -3.64 -12.23 -16.28
CA GLY A 24 -2.90 -11.96 -15.04
C GLY A 24 -3.44 -10.78 -14.23
N GLN A 25 -4.55 -10.17 -14.64
CA GLN A 25 -5.25 -9.14 -13.87
C GLN A 25 -5.63 -9.65 -12.47
N GLY A 26 -6.05 -10.90 -12.37
CA GLY A 26 -6.42 -11.59 -11.13
C GLY A 26 -5.26 -12.20 -10.35
N ASP A 27 -4.00 -12.00 -10.77
CA ASP A 27 -2.85 -12.61 -10.09
C ASP A 27 -2.52 -11.87 -8.78
N VAL A 28 -3.03 -12.40 -7.67
CA VAL A 28 -2.78 -11.90 -6.31
C VAL A 28 -1.29 -11.90 -5.97
N ALA A 29 -0.55 -12.92 -6.38
CA ALA A 29 0.87 -13.05 -6.04
C ALA A 29 1.72 -12.03 -6.80
N ALA A 30 1.42 -11.77 -8.06
CA ALA A 30 2.05 -10.70 -8.84
C ALA A 30 1.78 -9.32 -8.20
N LEU A 31 0.55 -9.07 -7.76
CA LEU A 31 0.19 -7.82 -7.09
C LEU A 31 0.96 -7.63 -5.77
N LEU A 32 1.03 -8.67 -4.93
CA LEU A 32 1.79 -8.63 -3.68
C LEU A 32 3.27 -8.34 -3.88
N ARG A 33 3.90 -8.93 -4.90
CA ARG A 33 5.31 -8.66 -5.22
C ARG A 33 5.52 -7.20 -5.62
N ARG A 34 4.65 -6.64 -6.47
CA ARG A 34 4.74 -5.24 -6.88
C ARG A 34 4.57 -4.26 -5.70
N VAL A 35 3.65 -4.58 -4.80
CA VAL A 35 3.46 -3.79 -3.56
C VAL A 35 4.70 -3.88 -2.68
N ALA A 36 5.31 -5.06 -2.56
CA ALA A 36 6.55 -5.25 -1.81
C ALA A 36 7.71 -4.44 -2.42
N ASP A 37 7.89 -4.48 -3.74
CA ASP A 37 8.91 -3.69 -4.44
C ASP A 37 8.76 -2.18 -4.14
N THR A 38 7.51 -1.68 -4.13
CA THR A 38 7.22 -0.27 -3.80
C THR A 38 7.51 0.06 -2.33
N LEU A 39 7.22 -0.87 -1.42
CA LEU A 39 7.55 -0.72 0.01
C LEU A 39 9.06 -0.69 0.25
N ASP A 40 9.83 -1.48 -0.51
CA ASP A 40 11.29 -1.48 -0.45
C ASP A 40 11.86 -0.14 -0.97
N GLU A 41 11.29 0.42 -2.04
CA GLU A 41 11.65 1.74 -2.57
C GLU A 41 11.34 2.89 -1.58
N LEU A 42 10.25 2.77 -0.83
CA LEU A 42 9.90 3.76 0.22
C LEU A 42 10.85 3.72 1.42
N GLY A 43 11.56 2.61 1.64
CA GLY A 43 12.49 2.42 2.74
C GLY A 43 11.79 2.22 4.10
N ASP A 44 12.34 2.85 5.15
CA ASP A 44 11.86 2.67 6.52
C ASP A 44 10.61 3.52 6.79
N VAL A 45 9.45 2.97 6.46
CA VAL A 45 8.12 3.54 6.73
C VAL A 45 7.31 2.65 7.65
N GLN A 46 6.55 3.26 8.55
CA GLN A 46 5.56 2.56 9.37
C GLN A 46 4.26 2.35 8.58
N VAL A 47 4.02 1.11 8.15
CA VAL A 47 2.72 0.72 7.56
C VAL A 47 1.65 0.76 8.65
N GLN A 48 0.57 1.46 8.36
CA GLN A 48 -0.60 1.57 9.22
C GLN A 48 -1.65 0.51 8.87
N ASP A 49 -1.98 0.39 7.59
CA ASP A 49 -3.01 -0.53 7.10
C ASP A 49 -2.75 -0.90 5.62
N ILE A 50 -3.28 -2.04 5.21
CA ILE A 50 -3.30 -2.50 3.82
C ILE A 50 -4.69 -3.02 3.51
N THR A 51 -5.40 -2.36 2.58
CA THR A 51 -6.71 -2.81 2.12
C THR A 51 -6.58 -3.56 0.80
N PHE A 52 -7.42 -4.57 0.62
CA PHE A 52 -7.53 -5.35 -0.61
C PHE A 52 -8.97 -5.27 -1.12
N ALA A 53 -9.12 -4.90 -2.39
CA ALA A 53 -10.39 -4.90 -3.10
C ALA A 53 -10.30 -5.87 -4.29
N SER A 54 -11.36 -6.67 -4.45
CA SER A 54 -11.60 -7.48 -5.65
C SER A 54 -12.95 -7.07 -6.22
N GLU A 55 -12.97 -6.78 -7.51
CA GLU A 55 -14.19 -6.54 -8.28
C GLU A 55 -14.30 -7.58 -9.39
N VAL A 56 -15.46 -8.23 -9.48
CA VAL A 56 -15.73 -9.24 -10.52
C VAL A 56 -15.86 -8.54 -11.86
N THR A 57 -15.11 -9.01 -12.85
CA THR A 57 -15.21 -8.52 -14.24
C THR A 57 -15.73 -9.63 -15.17
N ALA A 58 -15.86 -9.32 -16.46
CA ALA A 58 -16.14 -10.34 -17.47
C ALA A 58 -14.98 -11.33 -17.69
N GLY A 59 -13.76 -10.95 -17.27
CA GLY A 59 -12.56 -11.77 -17.34
C GLY A 59 -12.10 -12.19 -15.94
N GLU A 60 -10.83 -11.92 -15.64
CA GLU A 60 -10.28 -12.12 -14.29
C GLU A 60 -10.71 -10.99 -13.34
N ASP A 61 -10.72 -11.25 -12.04
CA ASP A 61 -11.04 -10.25 -11.02
C ASP A 61 -10.11 -9.03 -11.12
N ALA A 62 -10.67 -7.83 -11.05
CA ALA A 62 -9.91 -6.60 -10.93
C ALA A 62 -9.44 -6.43 -9.48
N LEU A 63 -8.16 -6.72 -9.25
CA LEU A 63 -7.55 -6.62 -7.93
C LEU A 63 -6.96 -5.22 -7.68
N ARG A 64 -7.13 -4.70 -6.48
CA ARG A 64 -6.48 -3.47 -6.01
C ARG A 64 -6.02 -3.63 -4.58
N MET A 65 -4.78 -3.23 -4.30
CA MET A 65 -4.27 -3.05 -2.95
C MET A 65 -4.00 -1.58 -2.69
N THR A 66 -4.39 -1.07 -1.52
CA THR A 66 -4.02 0.27 -1.05
C THR A 66 -3.25 0.14 0.25
N VAL A 67 -2.07 0.75 0.28
CA VAL A 67 -1.22 0.80 1.48
C VAL A 67 -1.33 2.18 2.09
N TYR A 68 -1.62 2.23 3.39
CA TYR A 68 -1.61 3.43 4.22
C TYR A 68 -0.40 3.38 5.13
N TYR A 69 0.40 4.45 5.17
CA TYR A 69 1.66 4.47 5.89
C TYR A 69 2.01 5.86 6.43
N HIS A 70 2.86 5.87 7.45
CA HIS A 70 3.52 7.06 7.97
C HIS A 70 4.97 7.07 7.50
N ARG A 71 5.50 8.25 7.16
CA ARG A 71 6.91 8.42 6.78
C ARG A 71 7.88 8.34 7.97
N GLU A 72 7.35 8.14 9.17
CA GLU A 72 8.16 7.86 10.35
C GLU A 72 8.73 6.44 10.27
N PRO A 73 9.95 6.21 10.79
CA PRO A 73 10.56 4.88 10.86
C PRO A 73 9.66 3.86 11.55
N ARG A 74 9.78 2.59 11.15
CA ARG A 74 9.03 1.48 11.78
C ARG A 74 9.36 1.40 13.27
N ARG A 75 8.32 1.35 14.10
CA ARG A 75 8.46 0.96 15.51
C ARG A 75 8.93 -0.50 15.57
N ARG A 76 10.00 -0.76 16.32
CA ARG A 76 10.56 -2.09 16.56
C ARG A 76 10.31 -2.51 18.01
#